data_AF-A0A2V6I9Y5-F1
#
_entry.id   AF-A0A2V6I9Y5-F1
#
_cell.length_a   1.000
_cell.length_b   1.000
_cell.length_c   1.000
_cell.angle_alpha   90.00
_cell.angle_beta   90.00
_cell.angle_gamma   90.00
#
_symmetry.space_group_name_H-M   'P 1'
#
loop_
_entity.id
_entity.type
_entity.pdbx_description
1 polymer ?
#
loop_
_entity_poly.entity_id
_entity_poly.type
_entity_poly.pdbx_seq_one_letter_code
_entity_poly.pdbx_strand_id
1 'polypeptide(L)'
;MKIVIERTWASLIGVASTTIGILTFGSIVHIPTLDAVVHIITGVIFIAGAWINKGQYVGRTNRWLGIVYIVFGAIGMNWAHIIVGIISILVGLLT
;
A
#
# COMPACT_ATOMS: atom_id res chain seq x y z
N MET A 1 0.39 22.45 -2.63
CA MET A 1 -0.24 21.55 -1.64
C MET A 1 -0.44 20.13 -2.15
N LYS A 2 -1.05 19.91 -3.32
CA LYS A 2 -1.32 18.57 -3.86
C LYS A 2 -0.09 17.64 -3.89
N ILE A 3 1.02 18.11 -4.44
CA ILE A 3 2.29 17.37 -4.47
C ILE A 3 2.77 16.99 -3.07
N VAL A 4 2.64 17.89 -2.09
CA VAL A 4 3.07 17.59 -0.70
C VAL A 4 2.20 16.49 -0.11
N ILE A 5 0.87 16.57 -0.30
CA ILE A 5 -0.10 15.57 0.16
C ILE A 5 0.18 14.20 -0.48
N GLU A 6 0.36 14.13 -1.80
CA GLU A 6 0.66 12.90 -2.53
C GLU A 6 1.96 12.26 -2.02
N ARG A 7 3.02 13.06 -1.82
CA ARG A 7 4.32 12.57 -1.31
C ARG A 7 4.23 12.07 0.11
N THR A 8 3.50 12.77 0.98
CA THR A 8 3.30 12.35 2.37
C THR A 8 2.54 11.03 2.42
N TRP A 9 1.43 10.90 1.69
CA TRP A 9 0.66 9.65 1.66
C TRP A 9 1.46 8.48 1.09
N ALA A 10 2.18 8.70 -0.01
CA ALA A 10 3.04 7.70 -0.61
C ALA A 10 4.12 7.21 0.36
N SER A 11 4.75 8.14 1.08
CA SER A 11 5.79 7.82 2.06
C SER A 11 5.20 7.07 3.25
N LEU A 12 4.03 7.48 3.75
CA LEU A 12 3.36 6.80 4.85
C LEU A 12 2.96 5.36 4.48
N ILE A 13 2.33 5.16 3.32
CA ILE A 13 1.98 3.82 2.81
C ILE A 13 3.24 2.99 2.62
N GLY A 14 4.26 3.59 2.01
CA GLY A 14 5.52 2.92 1.73
C GLY A 14 6.25 2.47 2.99
N VAL A 15 6.34 3.34 3.99
CA VAL A 15 6.94 3.02 5.30
C VAL A 15 6.14 1.93 6.00
N ALA A 16 4.80 2.07 6.11
CA ALA A 16 3.97 1.07 6.77
C ALA A 16 4.11 -0.32 6.14
N SER A 17 4.06 -0.41 4.81
CA SER A 17 4.23 -1.67 4.08
C SER A 17 5.63 -2.25 4.28
N THR A 18 6.68 -1.41 4.17
CA THR A 18 8.07 -1.84 4.37
C THR A 18 8.27 -2.37 5.79
N THR A 19 7.73 -1.68 6.80
CA THR A 19 7.81 -2.07 8.21
C THR A 19 7.14 -3.41 8.45
N ILE A 20 5.93 -3.65 7.94
CA ILE A 20 5.24 -4.96 8.08
C ILE A 20 6.12 -6.09 7.54
N GLY A 21 6.70 -5.90 6.35
CA GLY A 21 7.58 -6.90 5.75
C GLY A 21 8.85 -7.15 6.59
N ILE A 22 9.54 -6.10 7.05
CA ILE A 22 10.76 -6.23 7.88
C ILE A 22 10.46 -6.90 9.21
N LEU A 23 9.35 -6.53 9.88
CA LEU A 23 8.96 -7.10 11.18
C LEU A 23 8.68 -8.60 11.10
N THR A 24 8.38 -9.14 9.91
CA THR A 24 8.24 -10.58 9.70
C THR A 24 9.58 -11.31 9.86
N PHE A 25 10.67 -10.75 9.34
CA PHE A 25 12.02 -11.30 9.50
C PHE A 25 12.57 -11.13 10.93
N GLY A 26 11.99 -10.24 11.72
CA GLY A 26 12.23 -10.12 13.16
C GLY A 26 11.34 -10.99 14.04
N SER A 27 10.49 -11.85 13.44
CA SER A 27 9.51 -12.71 14.15
C SER A 27 8.50 -11.93 15.02
N ILE A 28 8.23 -10.67 14.69
CA ILE A 28 7.25 -9.83 15.38
C ILE A 28 5.87 -9.94 14.71
N VAL A 29 5.84 -10.04 13.38
CA VAL A 29 4.63 -10.22 12.58
C VAL A 29 4.68 -11.59 11.90
N HIS A 30 3.56 -12.31 11.88
CA HIS A 30 3.49 -13.65 11.30
C HIS A 30 2.65 -13.63 10.01
N ILE A 31 3.32 -13.40 8.89
CA ILE A 31 2.77 -13.54 7.53
C ILE A 31 3.67 -14.46 6.70
N PRO A 32 3.17 -15.06 5.60
CA PRO A 32 4.01 -15.85 4.71
C PRO A 32 5.25 -15.06 4.23
N THR A 33 6.40 -15.72 4.13
CA THR A 33 7.66 -15.06 3.72
C THR A 33 7.55 -14.36 2.37
N LEU A 34 6.82 -14.97 1.43
CA LEU A 34 6.59 -14.37 0.12
C LEU A 34 5.80 -13.06 0.24
N ASP A 35 4.76 -13.02 1.07
CA ASP A 35 3.96 -11.82 1.32
C ASP A 35 4.80 -10.73 1.99
N ALA A 36 5.70 -11.11 2.90
CA ALA A 36 6.64 -10.17 3.52
C ALA A 36 7.57 -9.52 2.50
N VAL A 37 8.12 -10.29 1.56
CA VAL A 37 8.97 -9.78 0.46
C VAL A 37 8.17 -8.86 -0.48
N VAL A 38 6.89 -9.17 -0.72
CA VAL A 38 6.02 -8.27 -1.49
C VAL A 38 5.82 -6.96 -0.73
N HIS A 39 5.55 -7.00 0.57
CA HIS A 39 5.35 -5.81 1.42
C HIS A 39 6.56 -4.86 1.47
N ILE A 40 7.73 -5.39 1.84
CA ILE A 40 8.98 -5.23 1.09
C ILE A 40 9.03 -4.23 -0.07
N ILE A 41 9.03 -4.85 -1.24
CA ILE A 41 9.20 -4.24 -2.56
C ILE A 41 8.14 -3.17 -2.80
N THR A 42 6.87 -3.46 -2.51
CA THR A 42 5.78 -2.51 -2.67
C THR A 42 6.00 -1.25 -1.82
N GLY A 43 6.45 -1.42 -0.58
CA GLY A 43 6.75 -0.31 0.32
C GLY A 43 7.85 0.60 -0.20
N VAL A 44 8.96 0.00 -0.67
CA VAL A 44 10.08 0.72 -1.29
C VAL A 44 9.63 1.46 -2.56
N ILE A 45 8.82 0.84 -3.41
CA ILE A 45 8.28 1.47 -4.63
C ILE A 45 7.43 2.70 -4.28
N PHE A 46 6.61 2.63 -3.24
CA PHE A 46 5.80 3.76 -2.79
C PHE A 46 6.67 4.92 -2.27
N ILE A 47 7.71 4.62 -1.47
CA ILE A 47 8.68 5.62 -1.03
C ILE A 47 9.39 6.22 -2.25
N ALA A 48 10.00 5.41 -3.10
CA ALA A 48 10.71 5.88 -4.29
C ALA A 48 9.79 6.71 -5.21
N GLY A 49 8.54 6.29 -5.41
CA GLY A 49 7.52 7.03 -6.17
C GLY A 49 7.15 8.37 -5.54
N ALA A 50 7.15 8.47 -4.21
CA ALA A 50 6.98 9.72 -3.48
C ALA A 50 8.10 10.73 -3.81
N TRP A 51 9.35 10.28 -3.84
CA TRP A 51 10.50 11.18 -3.96
C TRP A 51 10.89 11.46 -5.42
N ILE A 52 10.92 10.43 -6.27
CA ILE A 52 11.33 10.52 -7.68
C ILE A 52 10.21 11.13 -8.54
N ASN A 53 8.99 10.61 -8.41
CA ASN A 53 7.85 11.02 -9.23
C ASN A 53 6.95 12.04 -8.54
N LYS A 54 7.44 12.67 -7.45
CA LYS A 54 6.70 13.67 -6.67
C LYS A 54 5.30 13.21 -6.24
N GLY A 55 5.07 11.90 -6.09
CA GLY A 55 3.77 11.34 -5.72
C GLY A 55 2.71 11.32 -6.83
N GLN A 56 3.06 11.66 -8.08
CA GLN A 56 2.12 11.80 -9.21
C GLN A 56 1.26 10.55 -9.48
N TYR A 57 1.74 9.36 -9.10
CA TYR A 57 1.04 8.10 -9.36
C TYR A 57 0.25 7.56 -8.16
N VAL A 58 0.37 8.18 -6.99
CA VAL A 58 -0.17 7.65 -5.72
C VAL A 58 -1.67 7.46 -5.79
N GLY A 59 -2.38 8.45 -6.32
CA GLY A 59 -3.83 8.37 -6.50
C GLY A 59 -4.27 7.27 -7.46
N ARG A 60 -3.54 7.07 -8.56
CA ARG A 60 -3.83 6.02 -9.53
C ARG A 60 -3.49 4.63 -8.97
N THR A 61 -2.32 4.48 -8.35
CA THR A 61 -1.86 3.22 -7.77
C THR A 61 -2.78 2.74 -6.66
N ASN A 62 -3.22 3.64 -5.76
CA ASN A 62 -4.16 3.31 -4.69
C ASN A 62 -5.55 2.93 -5.22
N ARG A 63 -6.06 3.56 -6.29
CA ARG A 63 -7.31 3.12 -6.90
C ARG A 63 -7.22 1.71 -7.47
N TRP A 64 -6.14 1.39 -8.18
CA TRP A 64 -5.94 0.04 -8.72
C TRP A 64 -5.71 -1.01 -7.63
N LEU A 65 -4.87 -0.72 -6.63
CA LEU A 65 -4.70 -1.57 -5.45
C LEU A 65 -6.04 -1.82 -4.76
N GLY A 66 -6.81 -0.76 -4.55
CA GLY A 66 -8.13 -0.85 -3.94
C GLY A 66 -9.09 -1.79 -4.68
N ILE A 67 -9.14 -1.67 -6.02
CA ILE A 67 -9.93 -2.57 -6.87
C ILE A 67 -9.45 -4.01 -6.73
N VAL A 68 -8.13 -4.25 -6.81
CA VAL A 68 -7.55 -5.60 -6.68
C VAL A 68 -7.92 -6.21 -5.32
N TYR A 69 -7.73 -5.47 -4.23
CA TYR A 69 -8.07 -5.93 -2.88
C TYR A 69 -9.55 -6.25 -2.71
N ILE A 70 -10.46 -5.43 -3.28
CA ILE A 70 -11.90 -5.69 -3.25
C ILE A 70 -12.23 -6.97 -4.03
N VAL A 71 -11.69 -7.16 -5.23
CA VAL A 71 -11.95 -8.34 -6.06
C VAL A 71 -11.44 -9.61 -5.38
N PHE A 72 -10.20 -9.61 -4.89
CA PHE A 72 -9.64 -10.75 -4.16
C PHE A 72 -10.41 -11.02 -2.87
N GLY A 73 -10.78 -9.97 -2.13
CA GLY A 73 -11.59 -10.08 -0.93
C GLY A 73 -12.98 -10.67 -1.19
N ALA A 74 -13.62 -10.30 -2.30
CA ALA A 74 -14.92 -10.85 -2.69
C ALA A 74 -14.85 -12.33 -3.07
N ILE A 75 -13.83 -12.74 -3.85
CA ILE A 75 -13.63 -14.14 -4.25
C ILE A 75 -13.32 -15.03 -3.03
N GLY A 76 -12.46 -14.54 -2.12
CA GLY A 76 -12.05 -15.29 -0.93
C GLY A 76 -12.95 -15.11 0.30
N MET A 77 -14.07 -14.38 0.20
CA MET A 77 -14.91 -13.94 1.33
C MET A 77 -14.09 -13.33 2.49
N ASN A 78 -13.05 -12.58 2.15
CA ASN A 78 -12.11 -11.99 3.10
C ASN A 78 -12.43 -10.50 3.33
N TRP A 79 -13.16 -10.22 4.40
CA TRP A 79 -13.57 -8.86 4.77
C TRP A 79 -12.41 -7.89 5.00
N ALA A 80 -11.27 -8.37 5.50
CA ALA A 80 -10.11 -7.52 5.72
C ALA A 80 -9.58 -6.97 4.39
N HIS A 81 -9.54 -7.79 3.34
CA HIS A 81 -9.13 -7.35 2.00
C HIS A 81 -10.12 -6.34 1.41
N ILE A 82 -11.42 -6.54 1.60
CA ILE A 82 -12.45 -5.59 1.13
C ILE A 82 -12.27 -4.23 1.83
N ILE A 83 -12.10 -4.21 3.16
CA ILE A 83 -11.91 -2.98 3.94
C ILE A 83 -10.64 -2.24 3.51
N VAL A 84 -9.51 -2.96 3.41
CA VAL A 84 -8.24 -2.39 2.91
C VAL A 84 -8.43 -1.81 1.51
N GLY A 85 -9.18 -2.50 0.65
CA GLY A 85 -9.45 -2.05 -0.70
C GLY A 85 -10.27 -0.75 -0.75
N ILE A 86 -11.30 -0.62 0.08
CA ILE A 86 -12.11 0.61 0.21
C ILE A 86 -11.23 1.78 0.71
N ILE A 87 -10.42 1.55 1.76
CA ILE A 87 -9.51 2.58 2.29
C ILE A 87 -8.54 3.03 1.21
N SER A 88 -7.98 2.11 0.43
CA SER A 88 -7.06 2.43 -0.66
C SER A 88 -7.76 3.27 -1.74
N ILE A 89 -8.99 2.95 -2.15
CA ILE A 89 -9.75 3.80 -3.09
C ILE A 89 -9.95 5.21 -2.52
N LEU A 90 -10.33 5.34 -1.25
CA LEU A 90 -10.54 6.65 -0.61
C LEU A 90 -9.25 7.48 -0.60
N VAL A 91 -8.12 6.88 -0.21
CA VAL A 91 -6.81 7.55 -0.29
C VAL A 91 -6.55 7.98 -1.73
N GLY A 92 -6.81 7.11 -2.71
CA GLY A 92 -6.58 7.40 -4.11
C GLY A 92 -7.49 8.47 -4.72
N LEU A 93 -8.60 8.81 -4.08
CA LEU A 93 -9.48 9.93 -4.45
C LEU A 93 -9.06 11.25 -3.78
N LEU A 94 -8.38 11.18 -2.63
CA LEU A 94 -7.91 12.33 -1.85
C LEU A 94 -6.53 12.82 -2.28
N THR A 95 -5.82 12.02 -3.07
CA THR A 95 -4.50 12.31 -3.66
C THR A 95 -4.63 12.46 -5.17
#